data_AF-A0A1G8PRD0-F1
#
_entry.id   AF-A0A1G8PRD0-F1
#
_cell.length_a   1.000
_cell.length_b   1.000
_cell.length_c   1.000
_cell.angle_alpha   90.00
_cell.angle_beta   90.00
_cell.angle_gamma   90.00
#
_symmetry.space_group_name_H-M   'P 1'
#
loop_
_entity.id
_entity.type
_entity.pdbx_description
1 polymer ?
#
loop_
_entity_poly.entity_id
_entity_poly.type
_entity_poly.pdbx_seq_one_letter_code
_entity_poly.pdbx_strand_id
1 'polypeptide(L)'
;MMKRSGLLVGLALAWLSLGAQASDMAATQEGHAARGIFLGYDEAEHRVTIAHEAVPEVMMAMRMHLALPDGEPTPDFSVGDKVAFQMFSRVENGRTWYAKELEALPAETELSLPPALRDKIGL
;
A
#
# COMPACT_ATOMS: atom_id res chain seq x y z
N MET A 1 -40.62 -27.50 -53.25
CA MET A 1 -39.80 -28.34 -54.14
C MET A 1 -38.66 -27.48 -54.70
N MET A 2 -37.43 -27.79 -54.29
CA MET A 2 -36.09 -27.56 -54.90
C MET A 2 -35.73 -26.21 -55.57
N LYS A 3 -34.72 -25.53 -55.01
CA LYS A 3 -33.32 -25.31 -55.52
C LYS A 3 -33.22 -24.27 -56.67
N ARG A 4 -32.32 -23.28 -56.69
CA ARG A 4 -30.83 -23.27 -56.60
C ARG A 4 -30.35 -21.83 -56.32
N SER A 5 -29.37 -21.60 -55.43
CA SER A 5 -27.94 -21.34 -55.73
C SER A 5 -27.72 -20.24 -56.78
N GLY A 6 -26.93 -19.18 -56.59
CA GLY A 6 -25.91 -18.81 -55.59
C GLY A 6 -24.91 -17.90 -56.33
N LEU A 7 -24.28 -16.94 -55.66
CA LEU A 7 -22.96 -16.43 -56.06
C LEU A 7 -22.29 -15.73 -54.88
N LEU A 8 -21.04 -16.14 -54.65
CA LEU A 8 -20.09 -15.61 -53.69
C LEU A 8 -19.54 -14.26 -54.16
N VAL A 9 -19.38 -13.30 -53.25
CA VAL A 9 -18.32 -12.29 -53.31
C VAL A 9 -17.72 -12.20 -51.92
N GLY A 10 -16.40 -12.42 -51.84
CA GLY A 10 -15.63 -12.40 -50.60
C GLY A 10 -14.94 -11.05 -50.34
N LEU A 11 -14.35 -11.00 -49.14
CA LEU A 11 -13.30 -10.10 -48.63
C LEU A 11 -13.60 -8.59 -48.52
N ALA A 12 -13.62 -8.06 -47.30
CA ALA A 12 -12.42 -7.51 -46.67
C ALA A 12 -12.70 -6.95 -45.27
N LEU A 13 -11.68 -7.08 -44.42
CA LEU A 13 -11.55 -6.61 -43.04
C LEU A 13 -11.90 -5.13 -42.82
N ALA A 14 -12.59 -4.85 -41.71
CA ALA A 14 -12.37 -3.64 -40.92
C ALA A 14 -12.75 -3.91 -39.46
N TRP A 15 -11.78 -4.34 -38.67
CA TRP A 15 -11.82 -4.14 -37.22
C TRP A 15 -11.63 -2.65 -36.96
N LEU A 16 -12.64 -1.99 -36.41
CA LEU A 16 -12.52 -0.67 -35.82
C LEU A 16 -12.73 -0.80 -34.32
N SER A 17 -11.60 -1.03 -33.67
CA SER A 17 -11.34 -0.87 -32.25
C SER A 17 -11.68 0.57 -31.86
N LEU A 18 -12.57 0.74 -30.88
CA LEU A 18 -12.55 1.94 -30.03
C LEU A 18 -12.93 1.56 -28.59
N GLY A 19 -12.10 0.69 -28.02
CA GLY A 19 -11.89 0.67 -26.58
C GLY A 19 -11.01 1.89 -26.24
N ALA A 20 -11.64 2.93 -25.72
CA ALA A 20 -11.01 4.11 -25.15
C ALA A 20 -12.01 4.62 -24.10
N GLN A 21 -11.75 4.68 -22.80
CA GLN A 21 -10.51 4.53 -22.04
C GLN A 21 -10.93 3.95 -20.69
N ALA A 22 -10.59 2.70 -20.42
CA ALA A 22 -10.57 2.14 -19.07
C ALA A 22 -9.12 1.80 -18.80
N SER A 23 -8.41 2.74 -18.20
CA SER A 23 -7.19 2.60 -17.43
C SER A 23 -6.77 4.03 -17.09
N ASP A 24 -7.54 4.65 -16.19
CA ASP A 24 -6.89 5.57 -15.28
C ASP A 24 -5.76 4.76 -14.65
N MET A 25 -4.55 4.98 -15.12
CA MET A 25 -3.35 4.44 -14.50
C MET A 25 -3.23 5.15 -13.16
N ALA A 26 -4.01 4.69 -12.18
CA ALA A 26 -3.62 4.75 -10.80
C ALA A 26 -2.31 3.97 -10.75
N ALA A 27 -1.19 4.69 -10.92
CA ALA A 27 0.13 4.17 -10.66
C ALA A 27 0.08 3.77 -9.19
N THR A 28 -0.15 2.48 -8.93
CA THR A 28 0.00 1.88 -7.62
C THR A 28 1.46 2.10 -7.29
N GLN A 29 1.77 3.15 -6.52
CA GLN A 29 3.09 3.30 -5.94
C GLN A 29 3.33 2.03 -5.15
N GLU A 30 4.24 1.18 -5.64
CA GLU A 30 4.55 -0.09 -5.01
C GLU A 30 5.06 0.20 -3.60
N GLY A 31 4.25 -0.19 -2.61
CA GLY A 31 4.62 -0.10 -1.21
C GLY A 31 5.67 -1.15 -0.87
N HIS A 32 6.48 -0.84 0.12
CA HIS A 32 7.35 -1.80 0.77
C HIS A 32 6.61 -2.42 1.93
N ALA A 33 6.56 -3.75 1.98
CA ALA A 33 6.03 -4.46 3.14
C ALA A 33 6.91 -4.14 4.36
N ALA A 34 6.27 -3.72 5.44
CA ALA A 34 6.92 -3.39 6.70
C ALA A 34 6.13 -3.98 7.87
N ARG A 35 6.84 -4.21 8.97
CA ARG A 35 6.25 -4.62 10.25
C ARG A 35 6.81 -3.75 11.36
N GLY A 36 6.03 -3.54 12.41
CA GLY A 36 6.44 -2.69 13.50
C GLY A 36 5.54 -2.78 14.72
N ILE A 37 5.81 -1.91 15.67
CA ILE A 37 5.02 -1.73 16.89
C ILE A 37 4.29 -0.39 16.77
N PHE A 38 2.98 -0.41 16.92
CA PHE A 38 2.14 0.79 16.97
C PHE A 38 2.39 1.55 18.26
N LEU A 39 2.65 2.85 18.16
CA LEU A 39 2.98 3.73 19.28
C LEU A 39 1.95 4.84 19.50
N GLY A 40 0.96 4.96 18.61
CA GLY A 40 -0.12 5.93 18.72
C GLY A 40 -0.57 6.50 17.38
N TYR A 41 -1.70 7.18 17.41
CA TYR A 41 -2.30 7.86 16.28
C TYR A 41 -2.62 9.31 16.65
N ASP A 42 -2.23 10.23 15.77
CA ASP A 42 -2.56 11.65 15.84
C ASP A 42 -3.71 11.91 14.85
N GLU A 43 -4.90 12.17 15.41
CA GLU A 43 -6.11 12.40 14.64
C GLU A 43 -6.10 13.75 13.92
N ALA A 44 -5.46 14.77 14.50
CA ALA A 44 -5.41 16.11 13.91
C ALA A 44 -4.55 16.13 12.64
N GLU A 45 -3.45 15.38 12.65
CA GLU A 45 -2.51 15.29 11.53
C GLU A 45 -2.73 14.06 10.63
N HIS A 46 -3.69 13.20 10.98
CA HIS A 46 -3.97 11.90 10.33
C HIS A 46 -2.70 11.06 10.14
N ARG A 47 -1.96 10.86 11.25
CA ARG A 47 -0.65 10.19 11.26
C ARG A 47 -0.56 9.10 12.32
N VAL A 48 0.05 7.98 11.96
CA VAL A 48 0.45 6.94 12.91
C VAL A 48 1.91 7.11 13.31
N THR A 49 2.22 6.74 14.55
CA THR A 49 3.60 6.58 15.01
C THR A 49 3.90 5.10 15.14
N ILE A 50 4.88 4.60 14.40
CA ILE A 50 5.26 3.18 14.41
C ILE A 50 6.77 3.06 14.61
N ALA A 51 7.21 2.14 15.46
CA ALA A 51 8.59 1.65 15.45
C ALA A 51 8.69 0.42 14.56
N HIS A 52 9.23 0.59 13.35
CA HIS A 52 9.25 -0.47 12.33
C HIS A 52 10.62 -1.16 12.23
N GLU A 53 10.61 -2.40 11.75
CA GLU A 53 11.80 -3.15 11.36
C GLU A 53 12.55 -2.47 10.22
N ALA A 54 13.80 -2.86 9.99
CA ALA A 54 14.51 -2.37 8.81
C ALA A 54 13.77 -2.82 7.55
N VAL A 55 13.57 -1.87 6.63
CA VAL A 55 13.05 -2.15 5.29
C VAL A 55 14.27 -2.17 4.37
N PRO A 56 14.70 -3.36 3.88
CA PRO A 56 15.95 -3.51 3.15
C PRO A 56 16.04 -2.51 1.99
N GLU A 57 17.21 -1.88 1.83
CA GLU A 57 17.51 -0.89 0.77
C GLU A 57 16.71 0.41 0.83
N VAL A 58 15.71 0.52 1.70
CA VAL A 58 14.82 1.67 1.82
C VAL A 58 15.18 2.49 3.06
N MET A 59 15.18 1.85 4.23
CA MET A 59 15.49 2.51 5.50
C MET A 59 15.80 1.53 6.63
N MET A 60 16.59 2.00 7.59
CA MET A 60 16.89 1.25 8.80
C MET A 60 15.69 1.21 9.76
N ALA A 61 15.70 0.26 10.70
CA ALA A 61 14.70 0.19 11.75
C ALA A 61 14.68 1.48 12.59
N MET A 62 13.53 2.12 12.71
CA MET A 62 13.38 3.37 13.46
C MET A 62 11.95 3.60 13.93
N ARG A 63 11.79 4.55 14.86
CA ARG A 63 10.50 5.18 15.16
C ARG A 63 10.22 6.23 14.12
N MET A 64 9.05 6.17 13.49
CA MET A 64 8.66 7.06 12.41
C MET A 64 7.21 7.50 12.52
N HIS A 65 6.94 8.73 12.09
CA HIS A 65 5.59 9.25 11.88
C HIS A 65 5.20 9.04 10.42
N LEU A 66 4.18 8.23 10.16
CA LEU A 66 3.70 7.89 8.83
C LEU A 66 2.32 8.51 8.64
N ALA A 67 2.13 9.21 7.52
CA ALA A 67 0.82 9.71 7.13
C ALA A 67 -0.08 8.55 6.70
N LEU A 68 -1.38 8.70 6.92
CA LEU A 68 -2.37 7.82 6.33
C LEU A 68 -2.92 8.48 5.05
N PRO A 69 -3.04 7.76 3.93
CA PRO A 69 -3.74 8.25 2.75
C PRO A 69 -5.19 8.65 3.04
N ASP A 70 -5.69 9.64 2.30
CA ASP A 70 -7.09 10.04 2.39
C ASP A 70 -8.02 8.84 2.18
N GLY A 71 -8.98 8.66 3.09
CA GLY A 71 -9.94 7.56 3.05
C GLY A 71 -9.48 6.27 3.73
N GLU A 72 -8.24 6.19 4.22
CA GLU A 72 -7.87 5.12 5.16
C GLU A 72 -8.66 5.29 6.47
N PRO A 73 -9.13 4.17 7.06
CA PRO A 73 -9.85 4.24 8.32
C PRO A 73 -8.92 4.69 9.46
N THR A 74 -9.52 5.32 10.48
CA THR A 74 -8.84 5.54 11.75
C THR A 74 -8.35 4.20 12.30
N PRO A 75 -7.06 4.06 12.65
CA PRO A 75 -6.53 2.81 13.19
C PRO A 75 -7.14 2.48 14.55
N ASP A 76 -7.59 1.25 14.72
CA ASP A 76 -8.10 0.71 16.00
C ASP A 76 -7.06 -0.24 16.60
N PHE A 77 -5.93 0.34 17.03
CA PHE A 77 -4.81 -0.39 17.66
C PHE A 77 -4.48 0.22 19.02
N SER A 78 -4.04 -0.62 19.94
CA SER A 78 -3.48 -0.21 21.22
C SER A 78 -1.97 0.02 21.08
N VAL A 79 -1.43 0.94 21.89
CA VAL A 79 0.02 1.14 21.99
C VAL A 79 0.67 -0.18 22.40
N GLY A 80 1.67 -0.62 21.64
CA GLY A 80 2.35 -1.90 21.82
C GLY A 80 1.89 -3.00 20.87
N ASP A 81 0.76 -2.82 20.16
CA ASP A 81 0.31 -3.78 19.17
C ASP A 81 1.33 -3.92 18.04
N LYS A 82 1.56 -5.16 17.62
CA LYS A 82 2.41 -5.47 16.47
C LYS A 82 1.55 -5.35 15.23
N VAL A 83 2.07 -4.69 14.20
CA VAL A 83 1.32 -4.41 12.98
C VAL A 83 2.16 -4.73 11.74
N ALA A 84 1.49 -5.21 10.70
CA ALA A 84 2.01 -5.26 9.33
C ALA A 84 1.33 -4.16 8.51
N PHE A 85 2.05 -3.59 7.53
CA PHE A 85 1.56 -2.51 6.70
C PHE A 85 2.38 -2.36 5.41
N GLN A 86 1.84 -1.62 4.45
CA GLN A 86 2.57 -1.17 3.27
C GLN A 86 3.10 0.26 3.48
N MET A 87 4.38 0.47 3.22
CA MET A 87 5.05 1.75 3.39
C MET A 87 5.53 2.32 2.05
N PHE A 88 5.18 3.56 1.75
CA PHE A 88 5.61 4.22 0.51
C PHE A 88 5.83 5.71 0.73
N SER A 89 6.48 6.38 -0.23
CA SER A 89 6.71 7.83 -0.14
C SER A 89 6.16 8.59 -1.36
N ARG A 90 5.61 9.79 -1.12
CA ARG A 90 5.25 10.76 -2.17
C ARG A 90 6.14 11.98 -2.06
N VAL A 91 6.46 12.62 -3.20
CA VAL A 91 7.43 13.74 -3.29
C VAL A 91 6.76 15.05 -3.73
N GLU A 92 5.43 15.12 -3.71
CA GLU A 92 4.67 16.25 -4.26
C GLU A 92 5.00 17.60 -3.59
N ASN A 93 5.23 17.61 -2.27
CA ASN A 93 5.58 18.80 -1.48
C ASN A 93 6.74 18.50 -0.51
N GLY A 94 7.79 17.86 -1.02
CA GLY A 94 8.80 17.19 -0.19
C GLY A 94 8.44 15.73 0.06
N ARG A 95 9.38 14.97 0.61
CA ARG A 95 9.19 13.53 0.83
C ARG A 95 8.33 13.30 2.08
N THR A 96 7.11 12.82 1.87
CA THR A 96 6.23 12.31 2.94
C THR A 96 6.17 10.80 2.83
N TRP A 97 6.29 10.12 3.97
CA TRP A 97 6.10 8.68 4.07
C TRP A 97 4.71 8.36 4.58
N TYR A 98 4.13 7.32 3.98
CA TYR A 98 2.77 6.87 4.21
C TYR A 98 2.75 5.42 4.68
N ALA A 99 1.74 5.07 5.46
CA ALA A 99 1.34 3.70 5.75
C ALA A 99 -0.07 3.48 5.19
N LYS A 100 -0.32 2.30 4.63
CA LYS A 100 -1.66 1.84 4.26
C LYS A 100 -1.80 0.35 4.59
N GLU A 101 -3.04 -0.14 4.55
CA GLU A 101 -3.33 -1.56 4.75
C GLU A 101 -2.74 -2.07 6.09
N LEU A 102 -3.01 -1.34 7.17
CA LEU A 102 -2.52 -1.71 8.51
C LEU A 102 -3.32 -2.91 9.03
N GLU A 103 -2.60 -3.94 9.47
CA GLU A 103 -3.19 -5.16 10.03
C GLU A 103 -2.50 -5.54 11.34
N ALA A 104 -3.28 -5.99 12.32
CA ALA A 104 -2.74 -6.52 13.57
C ALA A 104 -2.01 -7.85 13.33
N LEU A 105 -0.84 -7.99 13.94
CA LEU A 105 -0.08 -9.23 13.99
C LEU A 105 -0.31 -9.94 15.32
N PRO A 106 -0.18 -11.28 15.36
CA PRO A 106 -0.24 -12.03 16.60
C PRO A 106 0.76 -11.51 17.65
N ALA A 107 0.36 -11.52 18.92
CA ALA A 107 1.15 -10.96 20.03
C ALA A 107 2.52 -11.65 20.20
N GLU A 108 2.63 -12.92 19.83
CA GLU A 108 3.84 -13.73 19.85
C GLU A 108 4.81 -13.43 18.68
N THR A 109 4.39 -12.63 17.69
CA THR A 109 5.21 -12.34 16.50
C THR A 109 6.55 -11.71 16.91
N GLU A 110 7.66 -12.32 16.54
CA GLU A 110 8.97 -11.74 16.81
C GLU A 110 9.31 -10.64 15.79
N LEU A 111 9.71 -9.47 16.30
CA LEU A 111 10.15 -8.33 15.49
C LEU A 111 11.65 -8.08 15.67
N SER A 112 12.34 -7.89 14.56
CA SER A 112 13.77 -7.61 14.45
C SER A 112 14.05 -6.11 14.64
N LEU A 113 13.71 -5.58 15.81
CA LEU A 113 14.04 -4.21 16.23
C LEU A 113 15.39 -4.16 16.96
N PRO A 114 16.31 -3.22 16.63
CA PRO A 114 17.56 -3.04 17.36
C PRO A 114 17.33 -2.78 18.86
N PRO A 115 18.21 -3.26 19.77
CA PRO A 115 18.05 -3.04 21.21
C PRO A 115 17.88 -1.56 21.58
N ALA A 116 18.70 -0.68 21.02
CA ALA A 116 18.61 0.76 21.27
C ALA A 116 17.29 1.40 20.84
N LEU A 117 16.57 0.82 19.87
CA LEU A 117 15.23 1.27 19.50
C LEU A 117 14.19 0.76 20.49
N ARG A 118 14.30 -0.50 20.93
CA ARG A 118 13.43 -1.10 21.96
C ARG A 118 13.51 -0.31 23.27
N ASP A 119 14.72 0.01 23.73
CA ASP A 119 14.93 0.79 24.95
C ASP A 119 14.29 2.19 24.87
N LYS A 120 14.30 2.81 23.68
CA LYS A 120 13.75 4.15 23.45
C LYS A 120 12.22 4.19 23.40
N ILE A 121 11.57 3.11 23.00
CA ILE A 121 10.11 3.06 22.92
C ILE A 121 9.47 2.66 24.26
N GLY A 122 10.26 2.12 25.21
CA GLY A 122 9.83 1.90 26.59
C GLY A 122 8.75 0.82 26.75
N LEU A 123 8.76 -0.16 25.83
CA LEU A 123 7.85 -1.31 25.79
C LEU A 123 8.59 -2.61 26.07
#